data_AF-A0A519W031-F1
#
_entry.id   AF-A0A519W031-F1
#
_cell.length_a   1.000
_cell.length_b   1.000
_cell.length_c   1.000
_cell.angle_alpha   90.00
_cell.angle_beta   90.00
_cell.angle_gamma   90.00
#
_symmetry.space_group_name_H-M   'P 1'
#
loop_
_entity.id
_entity.type
_entity.pdbx_description
1 polymer ?
#
loop_
_entity_poly.entity_id
_entity_poly.type
_entity_poly.pdbx_seq_one_letter_code
_entity_poly.pdbx_strand_id
1 'polypeptide(L)'
;MTRNAQNLPISAAFSLAITNDDLVGTIKNSDNILSYYYFQKNLKGYIEDPGWYVEPGDNKEKALAMDHLLLTQGWIGYSWDKIINPKKTEIQYKPEKLGVVSGNLTGLFNKPKNNIKLTLLSLGKDVFVMDTLSNELGNYVFRNVPIIDSPQFAIKIKTLKDKTSSSKIDIDDFKPSAETLIPQRHEQPWFVNSDSLTRRSQLIAAKRNAEANKLSLLTTGNMLNEVEIKAIRSEIIQNVGWDANLVTELDSTALQKIPATTLMLLLKKLAPGFKVSRSWSPDCSKGSANHREESFVIGTSLISSVRVDKINTAIAAGYGMSIANARELSGPEIYEINAFIFNTLTTRDITNIAIYQGCAFHYIEIKTRSGKGPWLGKTTGMAVYRPAPLYFGTPEYKPKYYPSVSDGDTRSLIYWNANITTQEDGKA
;
A
#
# COMPACT_ATOMS: atom_id res chain seq x y z
N MET A 1 -54.80 31.67 1.59
CA MET A 1 -55.07 32.84 2.46
C MET A 1 -54.00 32.90 3.52
N THR A 2 -53.26 33.99 3.60
CA THR A 2 -52.13 34.19 4.52
C THR A 2 -52.60 34.69 5.87
N ARG A 3 -52.07 34.09 6.95
CA ARG A 3 -52.42 34.44 8.33
C ARG A 3 -51.18 34.50 9.21
N ASN A 4 -51.19 35.36 10.23
CA ASN A 4 -50.15 35.41 11.25
C ASN A 4 -50.32 34.30 12.31
N ALA A 5 -49.41 34.24 13.29
CA ALA A 5 -49.46 33.27 14.40
C ALA A 5 -50.74 33.37 15.24
N GLN A 6 -51.44 34.51 15.20
CA GLN A 6 -52.73 34.77 15.85
C GLN A 6 -53.93 34.51 14.92
N ASN A 7 -53.71 33.90 13.76
CA ASN A 7 -54.71 33.52 12.77
C ASN A 7 -55.44 34.70 12.07
N LEU A 8 -54.89 35.92 12.14
CA LEU A 8 -55.40 37.12 11.46
C LEU A 8 -54.84 37.23 10.04
N PRO A 9 -55.63 37.69 9.04
CA PRO A 9 -55.16 37.88 7.67
C PRO A 9 -54.04 38.92 7.60
N ILE A 10 -53.02 38.67 6.79
CA ILE A 10 -51.89 39.58 6.60
C ILE A 10 -51.45 39.64 5.13
N SER A 11 -50.98 40.81 4.70
CA SER A 11 -50.27 40.97 3.43
C SER A 11 -48.86 40.38 3.52
N ALA A 12 -48.47 39.61 2.52
CA ALA A 12 -47.15 39.00 2.42
C ALA A 12 -46.76 38.81 0.94
N ALA A 13 -45.45 38.78 0.68
CA ALA A 13 -44.88 38.54 -0.63
C ALA A 13 -44.32 37.13 -0.71
N PHE A 14 -44.66 36.40 -1.77
CA PHE A 14 -44.24 35.03 -2.03
C PHE A 14 -43.66 34.91 -3.44
N SER A 15 -42.84 33.89 -3.62
CA SER A 15 -42.47 33.39 -4.95
C SER A 15 -43.03 31.98 -5.10
N LEU A 16 -43.63 31.69 -6.25
CA LEU A 16 -44.16 30.36 -6.58
C LEU A 16 -43.43 29.83 -7.80
N ALA A 17 -42.98 28.58 -7.72
CA ALA A 17 -42.52 27.80 -8.84
C ALA A 17 -43.30 26.48 -8.87
N ILE A 18 -43.81 26.11 -10.04
CA ILE A 18 -44.50 24.86 -10.30
C ILE A 18 -43.62 24.06 -11.25
N THR A 19 -43.29 22.83 -10.86
CA THR A 19 -42.44 21.92 -11.62
C THR A 19 -43.16 20.60 -11.87
N ASN A 20 -42.85 19.93 -12.98
CA ASN A 20 -43.34 18.57 -13.24
C ASN A 20 -42.44 17.54 -12.55
N ASP A 21 -42.96 16.79 -11.58
CA ASP A 21 -42.26 15.73 -10.86
C ASP A 21 -42.18 14.41 -11.64
N ASP A 22 -43.05 14.20 -12.64
CA ASP A 22 -43.00 13.02 -13.53
C ASP A 22 -41.78 13.04 -14.48
N LEU A 23 -41.20 14.21 -14.74
CA LEU A 23 -40.08 14.40 -15.67
C LEU A 23 -38.72 14.36 -14.97
N VAL A 24 -38.64 14.82 -13.72
CA VAL A 24 -37.41 14.85 -12.92
C VAL A 24 -37.76 14.53 -11.47
N GLY A 25 -37.32 13.35 -11.00
CA GLY A 25 -37.52 12.95 -9.61
C GLY A 25 -36.77 13.85 -8.62
N THR A 26 -37.33 14.05 -7.43
CA THR A 26 -36.65 14.78 -6.36
C THR A 26 -35.41 14.03 -5.91
N ILE A 27 -34.25 14.66 -6.03
CA ILE A 27 -33.00 14.12 -5.48
C ILE A 27 -33.07 14.24 -3.95
N LYS A 28 -33.09 13.08 -3.28
CA LYS A 28 -33.02 13.01 -1.82
C LYS A 28 -31.74 13.69 -1.35
N ASN A 29 -31.82 14.50 -0.28
CA ASN A 29 -30.68 15.20 0.31
C ASN A 29 -29.95 16.18 -0.62
N SER A 30 -30.64 16.69 -1.63
CA SER A 30 -30.15 17.76 -2.49
C SER A 30 -29.84 19.06 -1.75
N ASP A 31 -29.14 19.95 -2.45
CA ASP A 31 -28.85 21.31 -2.01
C ASP A 31 -30.13 22.05 -1.59
N ASN A 32 -30.02 22.75 -0.46
CA ASN A 32 -31.09 23.59 0.04
C ASN A 32 -30.50 24.84 0.69
N ILE A 33 -31.37 25.78 1.04
CA ILE A 33 -30.95 27.05 1.61
C ILE A 33 -30.12 26.88 2.90
N LEU A 34 -30.42 25.88 3.73
CA LEU A 34 -29.71 25.63 4.98
C LEU A 34 -28.30 25.12 4.70
N SER A 35 -28.15 24.08 3.87
CA SER A 35 -26.84 23.51 3.55
C SER A 35 -25.96 24.55 2.85
N TYR A 36 -26.53 25.37 1.97
CA TYR A 36 -25.83 26.46 1.30
C TYR A 36 -25.21 27.45 2.29
N TYR A 37 -26.03 28.01 3.18
CA TYR A 37 -25.58 29.04 4.11
C TYR A 37 -24.73 28.51 5.26
N TYR A 38 -24.95 27.28 5.71
CA TYR A 38 -24.20 26.72 6.84
C TYR A 38 -22.77 26.36 6.47
N PHE A 39 -22.53 25.80 5.28
CA PHE A 39 -21.17 25.37 4.93
C PHE A 39 -20.83 25.48 3.45
N GLN A 40 -21.75 25.24 2.50
CA GLN A 40 -21.33 25.17 1.08
C GLN A 40 -20.70 26.47 0.59
N LYS A 41 -21.21 27.63 1.02
CA LYS A 41 -20.65 28.94 0.64
C LYS A 41 -19.17 29.10 1.02
N ASN A 42 -18.74 28.46 2.10
CA ASN A 42 -17.41 28.66 2.69
C ASN A 42 -16.44 27.53 2.35
N LEU A 43 -16.92 26.38 1.88
CA LEU A 43 -16.10 25.24 1.48
C LEU A 43 -15.76 25.34 -0.01
N LYS A 44 -14.50 25.08 -0.37
CA LYS A 44 -14.03 25.19 -1.77
C LYS A 44 -14.18 23.89 -2.57
N GLY A 45 -14.51 22.78 -1.92
CA GLY A 45 -14.62 21.46 -2.55
C GLY A 45 -16.07 21.06 -2.84
N TYR A 46 -16.22 19.99 -3.62
CA TYR A 46 -17.53 19.37 -3.86
C TYR A 46 -18.02 18.65 -2.60
N ILE A 47 -19.28 18.89 -2.24
CA ILE A 47 -19.92 18.28 -1.08
C ILE A 47 -21.01 17.34 -1.59
N GLU A 48 -20.92 16.07 -1.20
CA GLU A 48 -21.90 15.03 -1.57
C GLU A 48 -23.15 15.15 -0.68
N ASP A 49 -24.33 15.11 -1.29
CA ASP A 49 -25.64 15.22 -0.64
C ASP A 49 -25.73 16.27 0.48
N PRO A 50 -25.55 17.58 0.19
CA PRO A 50 -25.42 18.59 1.24
C PRO A 50 -26.65 18.73 2.13
N GLY A 51 -27.84 18.40 1.62
CA GLY A 51 -29.08 18.38 2.41
C GLY A 51 -29.06 17.36 3.55
N TRP A 52 -28.29 16.27 3.44
CA TRP A 52 -28.23 15.21 4.45
C TRP A 52 -27.67 15.70 5.79
N TYR A 53 -26.68 16.59 5.73
CA TYR A 53 -26.01 17.15 6.90
C TYR A 53 -26.88 18.13 7.70
N VAL A 54 -27.90 18.72 7.07
CA VAL A 54 -28.80 19.73 7.69
C VAL A 54 -30.22 19.21 7.92
N GLU A 55 -30.48 17.96 7.56
CA GLU A 55 -31.79 17.35 7.75
C GLU A 55 -32.11 17.20 9.25
N PRO A 56 -33.31 17.64 9.72
CA PRO A 56 -33.69 17.60 11.13
C PRO A 56 -33.63 16.19 11.73
N GLY A 57 -33.10 16.09 12.96
CA GLY A 57 -33.00 14.84 13.72
C GLY A 57 -31.63 14.68 14.35
N ASP A 58 -31.59 14.26 15.62
CA ASP A 58 -30.34 14.12 16.34
C ASP A 58 -29.66 12.79 15.98
N ASN A 59 -28.61 12.86 15.15
CA ASN A 59 -27.83 11.70 14.73
C ASN A 59 -26.33 11.96 14.92
N LYS A 60 -25.71 11.23 15.84
CA LYS A 60 -24.27 11.30 16.14
C LYS A 60 -23.39 11.04 14.90
N GLU A 61 -23.84 10.19 13.98
CA GLU A 61 -23.11 9.90 12.74
C GLU A 61 -23.06 11.10 11.80
N LYS A 62 -24.15 11.89 11.71
CA LYS A 62 -24.20 13.11 10.90
C LYS A 62 -23.24 14.17 11.43
N ALA A 63 -23.20 14.35 12.76
CA ALA A 63 -22.28 15.27 13.40
C ALA A 63 -20.81 14.87 13.16
N LEU A 64 -20.49 13.57 13.27
CA LEU A 64 -19.16 13.05 12.99
C LEU A 64 -18.79 13.26 11.51
N ALA A 65 -19.68 12.93 10.58
CA ALA A 65 -19.45 13.14 9.15
C ALA A 65 -19.28 14.63 8.79
N MET A 66 -20.05 15.52 9.41
CA MET A 66 -19.87 16.97 9.28
C MET A 66 -18.48 17.41 9.74
N ASP A 67 -18.01 16.91 10.88
CA ASP A 67 -16.67 17.22 11.39
C ASP A 67 -15.58 16.75 10.41
N HIS A 68 -15.73 15.56 9.83
CA HIS A 68 -14.82 15.05 8.79
C HIS A 68 -14.84 15.93 7.52
N LEU A 69 -16.02 16.38 7.08
CA LEU A 69 -16.16 17.29 5.95
C LEU A 69 -15.41 18.61 6.19
N LEU A 70 -15.57 19.20 7.39
CA LEU A 70 -14.91 20.45 7.77
C LEU A 70 -13.40 20.27 7.94
N LEU A 71 -12.94 19.14 8.51
CA LEU A 71 -11.52 18.79 8.63
C LEU A 71 -10.84 18.64 7.26
N THR A 72 -11.55 18.09 6.27
CA THR A 72 -10.98 17.76 4.96
C THR A 72 -11.08 18.89 3.94
N GLN A 73 -12.20 19.62 3.91
CA GLN A 73 -12.46 20.64 2.89
C GLN A 73 -12.52 22.08 3.43
N GLY A 74 -12.56 22.26 4.77
CA GLY A 74 -12.97 23.51 5.40
C GLY A 74 -12.07 24.04 6.51
N TRP A 75 -10.91 23.44 6.78
CA TRP A 75 -10.17 23.82 7.98
C TRP A 75 -9.61 25.24 7.88
N ILE A 76 -10.17 26.16 8.66
CA ILE A 76 -9.37 27.12 9.45
C ILE A 76 -10.01 27.29 10.83
N GLY A 77 -9.65 26.40 11.77
CA GLY A 77 -9.98 26.55 13.19
C GLY A 77 -8.74 26.92 14.00
N TYR A 78 -8.41 28.21 14.09
CA TYR A 78 -7.39 28.67 15.04
C TYR A 78 -8.03 28.91 16.41
N SER A 79 -7.66 28.11 17.39
CA SER A 79 -7.95 28.45 18.79
C SER A 79 -6.97 29.55 19.21
N TRP A 80 -7.42 30.80 19.13
CA TRP A 80 -6.62 31.97 19.49
C TRP A 80 -6.04 31.88 20.91
N ASP A 81 -6.80 31.33 21.86
CA ASP A 81 -6.31 31.10 23.23
C ASP A 81 -5.11 30.15 23.28
N LYS A 82 -5.08 29.10 22.46
CA LYS A 82 -3.95 28.14 22.37
C LYS A 82 -2.74 28.74 21.65
N ILE A 83 -2.94 29.71 20.77
CA ILE A 83 -1.88 30.41 20.04
C ILE A 83 -1.24 31.49 20.92
N ILE A 84 -2.07 32.22 21.67
CA ILE A 84 -1.65 33.33 22.52
C ILE A 84 -1.05 32.83 23.84
N ASN A 85 -1.56 31.71 24.37
CA ASN A 85 -0.98 31.03 25.53
C ASN A 85 -0.49 29.64 25.13
N PRO A 86 0.70 29.53 24.50
CA PRO A 86 1.30 28.23 24.22
C PRO A 86 1.65 27.58 25.56
N LYS A 87 0.74 26.75 26.10
CA LYS A 87 1.16 25.67 26.98
C LYS A 87 2.21 24.90 26.18
N LYS A 88 3.39 24.74 26.76
CA LYS A 88 4.52 24.03 26.18
C LYS A 88 4.14 22.56 26.04
N THR A 89 3.29 22.24 25.06
CA THR A 89 2.96 20.89 24.69
C THR A 89 4.25 20.31 24.17
N GLU A 90 4.83 19.37 24.89
CA GLU A 90 5.97 18.62 24.37
C GLU A 90 5.53 17.96 23.07
N ILE A 91 6.23 18.33 22.00
CA ILE A 91 6.05 17.72 20.69
C ILE A 91 6.40 16.23 20.87
N GLN A 92 5.38 15.38 20.99
CA GLN A 92 5.57 13.94 21.22
C GLN A 92 6.34 13.27 20.07
N TYR A 93 6.19 13.81 18.86
CA TYR A 93 6.86 13.34 17.66
C TYR A 93 7.70 14.46 17.06
N LYS A 94 9.02 14.40 17.28
CA LYS A 94 9.94 15.35 16.65
C LYS A 94 9.77 15.29 15.13
N PRO A 95 9.79 16.44 14.43
CA PRO A 95 9.70 16.46 12.97
C PRO A 95 10.76 15.53 12.38
N GLU A 96 10.36 14.76 11.37
CA GLU A 96 11.26 13.84 10.68
C GLU A 96 12.49 14.59 10.18
N LYS A 97 13.67 14.05 10.50
CA LYS A 97 14.95 14.65 10.09
C LYS A 97 15.24 14.22 8.66
N LEU A 98 14.60 14.89 7.70
CA LEU A 98 14.95 14.77 6.29
C LEU A 98 16.46 15.00 6.09
N GLY A 99 17.08 14.23 5.20
CA GLY A 99 18.50 14.34 4.91
C GLY A 99 19.44 13.79 5.99
N VAL A 100 19.00 12.81 6.79
CA VAL A 100 19.86 12.08 7.73
C VAL A 100 19.92 10.60 7.36
N VAL A 101 21.14 10.06 7.26
CA VAL A 101 21.39 8.62 7.15
C VAL A 101 22.22 8.19 8.35
N SER A 102 21.69 7.31 9.19
CA SER A 102 22.34 6.87 10.42
C SER A 102 22.36 5.35 10.57
N GLY A 103 23.12 4.87 11.53
CA GLY A 103 23.14 3.47 11.90
C GLY A 103 24.24 3.14 12.90
N ASN A 104 24.58 1.87 13.01
CA ASN A 104 25.59 1.35 13.94
C ASN A 104 26.64 0.47 13.24
N LEU A 105 27.88 0.53 13.72
CA LEU A 105 28.99 -0.32 13.31
C LEU A 105 29.34 -1.33 14.38
N THR A 106 29.20 -2.61 14.03
CA THR A 106 29.55 -3.73 14.91
C THR A 106 30.69 -4.57 14.34
N GLY A 107 31.63 -4.98 15.18
CA GLY A 107 32.71 -5.89 14.85
C GLY A 107 32.36 -7.36 15.11
N LEU A 108 33.39 -8.19 15.32
CA LEU A 108 33.20 -9.55 15.85
C LEU A 108 32.50 -9.48 17.23
N PHE A 109 31.62 -10.47 17.48
CA PHE A 109 30.83 -10.57 18.71
C PHE A 109 29.93 -9.35 18.99
N ASN A 110 29.44 -8.68 17.94
CA ASN A 110 28.57 -7.49 18.03
C ASN A 110 29.15 -6.33 18.86
N LYS A 111 30.49 -6.27 19.03
CA LYS A 111 31.12 -5.17 19.77
C LYS A 111 31.13 -3.89 18.94
N PRO A 112 30.78 -2.72 19.51
CA PRO A 112 30.80 -1.46 18.78
C PRO A 112 32.21 -1.09 18.33
N LYS A 113 32.32 -0.39 17.21
CA LYS A 113 33.60 0.06 16.64
C LYS A 113 33.68 1.58 16.57
N ASN A 114 34.59 2.14 17.37
CA ASN A 114 34.89 3.57 17.41
C ASN A 114 35.85 3.99 16.29
N ASN A 115 35.71 5.24 15.84
CA ASN A 115 36.64 5.95 14.97
C ASN A 115 36.94 5.23 13.64
N ILE A 116 35.92 4.62 13.04
CA ILE A 116 36.00 4.06 11.69
C ILE A 116 35.48 5.11 10.70
N LYS A 117 36.22 5.34 9.62
CA LYS A 117 35.80 6.24 8.54
C LYS A 117 34.77 5.53 7.64
N LEU A 118 33.58 6.11 7.58
CA LEU A 118 32.52 5.71 6.65
C LEU A 118 32.45 6.71 5.50
N THR A 119 32.33 6.21 4.28
CA THR A 119 32.12 7.01 3.08
C THR A 119 30.79 6.60 2.45
N LEU A 120 29.87 7.56 2.32
CA LEU A 120 28.62 7.42 1.60
C LEU A 120 28.78 7.95 0.19
N LEU A 121 28.45 7.13 -0.79
CA LEU A 121 28.52 7.42 -2.22
C LEU A 121 27.11 7.34 -2.81
N SER A 122 26.63 8.40 -3.45
CA SER A 122 25.40 8.33 -4.24
C SER A 122 25.60 7.50 -5.51
N LEU A 123 24.69 6.56 -5.74
CA LEU A 123 24.62 5.66 -6.87
C LEU A 123 23.41 6.09 -7.71
N GLY A 124 23.60 7.07 -8.59
CA GLY A 124 22.50 7.63 -9.39
C GLY A 124 23.01 8.68 -10.36
N LYS A 125 22.09 9.45 -10.94
CA LYS A 125 22.44 10.59 -11.81
C LYS A 125 23.13 11.70 -11.00
N ASP A 126 22.61 11.97 -9.81
CA ASP A 126 23.17 12.97 -8.90
C ASP A 126 24.24 12.32 -8.02
N VAL A 127 25.49 12.41 -8.48
CA VAL A 127 26.66 11.84 -7.80
C VAL A 127 27.17 12.82 -6.75
N PHE A 128 27.25 12.36 -5.51
CA PHE A 128 27.91 13.07 -4.42
C PHE A 128 28.56 12.07 -3.46
N VAL A 129 29.51 12.58 -2.68
CA VAL A 129 30.28 11.80 -1.70
C VAL A 129 30.25 12.53 -0.37
N MET A 130 30.02 11.79 0.71
CA MET A 130 30.06 12.30 2.08
C MET A 130 30.85 11.33 2.95
N ASP A 131 31.48 11.82 3.99
CA ASP A 131 32.13 10.99 5.00
C ASP A 131 31.69 11.35 6.42
N THR A 132 31.83 10.39 7.32
CA THR A 132 31.59 10.56 8.75
C THR A 132 32.43 9.55 9.53
N LEU A 133 32.49 9.72 10.86
CA LEU A 133 33.18 8.82 11.78
C LEU A 133 32.17 8.17 12.71
N SER A 134 32.39 6.90 13.05
CA SER A 134 31.65 6.25 14.13
C SER A 134 32.13 6.71 15.51
N ASN A 135 31.20 6.83 16.46
CA ASN A 135 31.51 7.15 17.85
C ASN A 135 31.85 5.91 18.69
N GLU A 136 32.10 6.10 19.99
CA GLU A 136 32.46 5.02 20.94
C GLU A 136 31.42 3.89 21.01
N LEU A 137 30.15 4.21 20.81
CA LEU A 137 29.05 3.25 20.77
C LEU A 137 28.86 2.61 19.39
N GLY A 138 29.73 2.92 18.42
CA GLY A 138 29.65 2.44 17.03
C GLY A 138 28.63 3.20 16.18
N ASN A 139 27.92 4.19 16.73
CA ASN A 139 26.90 4.94 15.99
C ASN A 139 27.57 5.90 14.99
N TYR A 140 26.98 6.01 13.80
CA TYR A 140 27.40 6.96 12.78
C TYR A 140 26.21 7.74 12.23
N VAL A 141 26.46 8.96 11.76
CA VAL A 141 25.43 9.83 11.20
C VAL A 141 26.02 10.64 10.04
N PHE A 142 25.40 10.53 8.86
CA PHE A 142 25.54 11.48 7.76
C PHE A 142 24.43 12.52 7.90
N ARG A 143 24.80 13.79 7.99
CA ARG A 143 23.87 14.92 8.13
C ARG A 143 23.83 15.71 6.85
N ASN A 144 22.69 16.35 6.57
CA ASN A 144 22.50 17.19 5.39
C ASN A 144 22.73 16.41 4.09
N VAL A 145 22.32 15.14 4.06
CA VAL A 145 22.35 14.32 2.85
C VAL A 145 21.40 14.97 1.82
N PRO A 146 21.89 15.32 0.62
CA PRO A 146 21.07 15.91 -0.43
C PRO A 146 19.79 15.13 -0.68
N ILE A 147 18.68 15.86 -0.81
CA ILE A 147 17.40 15.29 -1.19
C ILE A 147 17.41 15.11 -2.72
N ILE A 148 17.42 13.85 -3.16
CA ILE A 148 17.39 13.47 -4.57
C ILE A 148 16.25 12.50 -4.82
N ASP A 149 15.77 12.42 -6.06
CA ASP A 149 14.76 11.46 -6.48
C ASP A 149 15.38 10.05 -6.60
N SER A 150 14.64 9.03 -6.16
CA SER A 150 15.05 7.63 -6.19
C SER A 150 16.48 7.37 -5.67
N PRO A 151 16.82 7.85 -4.45
CA PRO A 151 18.16 7.78 -3.90
C PRO A 151 18.64 6.33 -3.73
N GLN A 152 19.87 6.07 -4.15
CA GLN A 152 20.59 4.84 -3.81
C GLN A 152 21.99 5.24 -3.33
N PHE A 153 22.41 4.70 -2.19
CA PHE A 153 23.69 5.04 -1.57
C PHE A 153 24.52 3.79 -1.31
N ALA A 154 25.81 3.82 -1.59
CA ALA A 154 26.77 2.84 -1.11
C ALA A 154 27.55 3.42 0.07
N ILE A 155 27.48 2.76 1.21
CA ILE A 155 28.29 3.08 2.39
C ILE A 155 29.46 2.11 2.43
N LYS A 156 30.69 2.61 2.31
CA LYS A 156 31.92 1.84 2.41
C LYS A 156 32.68 2.25 3.67
N ILE A 157 33.24 1.28 4.38
CA ILE A 157 34.05 1.55 5.57
C ILE A 157 35.51 1.19 5.33
N LYS A 158 36.38 2.10 5.74
CA LYS A 158 37.84 1.92 5.72
C LYS A 158 38.38 2.06 7.13
N THR A 159 39.31 1.19 7.50
CA THR A 159 40.08 1.38 8.74
C THR A 159 41.08 2.52 8.56
N LEU A 160 41.59 3.10 9.65
CA LEU A 160 42.64 4.14 9.62
C LEU A 160 43.93 3.67 8.91
N LYS A 161 44.13 2.35 8.76
CA LYS A 161 45.23 1.74 8.00
C LYS A 161 44.87 1.43 6.54
N ASP A 162 43.82 2.07 6.02
CA ASP A 162 43.29 2.00 4.64
C ASP A 162 42.90 0.59 4.13
N LYS A 163 42.82 -0.41 5.03
CA LYS A 163 42.26 -1.74 4.75
C LYS A 163 40.74 -1.73 4.90
N THR A 164 40.03 -2.50 4.08
CA THR A 164 38.59 -2.74 4.24
C THR A 164 38.31 -3.32 5.62
N SER A 165 37.47 -2.64 6.40
CA SER A 165 37.13 -3.10 7.74
C SER A 165 36.20 -4.30 7.64
N SER A 166 36.45 -5.36 8.42
CA SER A 166 35.56 -6.52 8.54
C SER A 166 34.31 -6.25 9.40
N SER A 167 34.05 -4.98 9.74
CA SER A 167 32.90 -4.59 10.55
C SER A 167 31.62 -4.67 9.72
N LYS A 168 30.52 -5.00 10.39
CA LYS A 168 29.16 -5.01 9.84
C LYS A 168 28.59 -3.60 9.96
N ILE A 169 27.85 -3.19 8.94
CA ILE A 169 27.18 -1.89 8.88
C ILE A 169 25.69 -2.15 9.04
N ASP A 170 25.14 -1.67 10.15
CA ASP A 170 23.70 -1.62 10.39
C ASP A 170 23.23 -0.22 10.03
N ILE A 171 22.15 -0.11 9.26
CA ILE A 171 21.56 1.17 8.83
C ILE A 171 20.19 1.28 9.48
N ASP A 172 19.88 2.45 10.02
CA ASP A 172 18.57 2.74 10.61
C ASP A 172 17.55 2.96 9.50
N ASP A 173 16.70 1.96 9.29
CA ASP A 173 15.60 2.05 8.34
C ASP A 173 14.40 2.80 8.91
N PHE A 174 13.72 3.55 8.04
CA PHE A 174 12.40 4.08 8.35
C PHE A 174 11.44 2.92 8.62
N LYS A 175 10.91 2.87 9.83
CA LYS A 175 9.86 1.93 10.22
C LYS A 175 8.53 2.66 10.12
N PRO A 176 7.67 2.36 9.13
CA PRO A 176 6.34 2.96 9.09
C PRO A 176 5.57 2.56 10.35
N SER A 177 4.61 3.39 10.76
CA SER A 177 3.69 3.04 11.84
C SER A 177 3.05 1.68 11.56
N ALA A 178 3.00 0.82 12.57
CA ALA A 178 2.34 -0.49 12.48
C ALA A 178 0.83 -0.36 12.27
N GLU A 179 0.27 0.81 12.52
CA GLU A 179 -1.12 1.15 12.19
C GLU A 179 -1.25 1.28 10.67
N THR A 180 -1.48 0.16 10.02
CA THR A 180 -2.19 0.19 8.76
C THR A 180 -3.61 0.63 9.13
N LEU A 181 -3.93 1.90 8.91
CA LEU A 181 -5.32 2.30 8.72
C LEU A 181 -5.78 1.50 7.50
N ILE A 182 -6.27 0.28 7.73
CA ILE A 182 -7.06 -0.42 6.74
C ILE A 182 -8.29 0.49 6.63
N PRO A 183 -8.50 1.23 5.52
CA PRO A 183 -9.81 1.82 5.34
C PRO A 183 -10.76 0.64 5.41
N GLN A 184 -11.56 0.58 6.46
CA GLN A 184 -12.70 -0.31 6.52
C GLN A 184 -13.57 0.15 5.35
N ARG A 185 -13.34 -0.42 4.17
CA ARG A 185 -14.31 -0.33 3.10
C ARG A 185 -15.51 -1.06 3.68
N HIS A 186 -16.48 -0.31 4.17
CA HIS A 186 -17.81 -0.83 4.31
C HIS A 186 -18.13 -1.45 2.95
N GLU A 187 -18.31 -2.77 2.91
CA GLU A 187 -18.81 -3.43 1.71
C GLU A 187 -20.18 -2.82 1.43
N GLN A 188 -20.21 -1.79 0.59
CA GLN A 188 -21.47 -1.27 0.09
C GLN A 188 -21.99 -2.26 -0.92
N PRO A 189 -23.30 -2.58 -0.89
CA PRO A 189 -23.89 -3.43 -1.89
C PRO A 189 -23.58 -2.91 -3.29
N TRP A 190 -23.28 -3.82 -4.22
CA TRP A 190 -22.86 -3.54 -5.60
C TRP A 190 -23.79 -2.59 -6.40
N PHE A 191 -25.01 -2.34 -5.91
CA PHE A 191 -26.00 -1.46 -6.51
C PHE A 191 -25.97 -0.01 -6.01
N VAL A 192 -25.15 0.34 -5.01
CA VAL A 192 -25.19 1.66 -4.36
C VAL A 192 -24.42 2.74 -5.13
N ASN A 193 -23.56 2.38 -6.09
CA ASN A 193 -22.86 3.35 -6.95
C ASN A 193 -22.60 2.81 -8.36
N SER A 194 -23.55 2.07 -8.93
CA SER A 194 -23.48 1.77 -10.36
C SER A 194 -24.13 2.90 -11.12
N ASP A 195 -23.34 3.90 -11.52
CA ASP A 195 -23.69 4.73 -12.68
C ASP A 195 -24.24 3.79 -13.76
N SER A 196 -25.43 4.11 -14.28
CA SER A 196 -26.13 3.29 -15.27
C SER A 196 -25.24 2.93 -16.47
N LEU A 197 -24.27 3.79 -16.79
CA LEU A 197 -23.25 3.57 -17.81
C LEU A 197 -22.19 2.54 -17.40
N THR A 198 -21.77 2.50 -16.13
CA THR A 198 -20.82 1.52 -15.60
C THR A 198 -21.45 0.14 -15.51
N ARG A 199 -22.73 0.05 -15.12
CA ARG A 199 -23.50 -1.20 -15.17
C ARG A 199 -23.65 -1.70 -16.60
N ARG A 200 -23.97 -0.80 -17.55
CA ARG A 200 -24.10 -1.12 -18.97
C ARG A 200 -22.76 -1.54 -19.58
N SER A 201 -21.66 -0.87 -19.24
CA SER A 201 -20.32 -1.21 -19.74
C SER A 201 -19.85 -2.56 -19.18
N GLN A 202 -20.11 -2.85 -17.90
CA GLN A 202 -19.82 -4.16 -17.30
C GLN A 202 -20.66 -5.27 -17.92
N LEU A 203 -21.95 -5.03 -18.19
CA LEU A 203 -22.81 -6.01 -18.88
C LEU A 203 -22.37 -6.22 -20.34
N ILE A 204 -21.96 -5.17 -21.05
CA ILE A 204 -21.42 -5.27 -22.41
C ILE A 204 -20.07 -5.98 -22.41
N ALA A 205 -19.19 -5.69 -21.45
CA ALA A 205 -17.90 -6.36 -21.29
C ALA A 205 -18.08 -7.84 -20.91
N ALA A 206 -19.03 -8.16 -20.03
CA ALA A 206 -19.37 -9.54 -19.68
C ALA A 206 -19.94 -10.30 -20.89
N LYS A 207 -20.79 -9.66 -21.71
CA LYS A 207 -21.27 -10.24 -22.97
C LYS A 207 -20.14 -10.45 -23.97
N ARG A 208 -19.25 -9.45 -24.17
CA ARG A 208 -18.07 -9.57 -25.02
C ARG A 208 -17.10 -10.65 -24.55
N ASN A 209 -16.87 -10.77 -23.26
CA ASN A 209 -16.01 -11.80 -22.68
C ASN A 209 -16.63 -13.20 -22.80
N ALA A 210 -17.95 -13.33 -22.62
CA ALA A 210 -18.65 -14.59 -22.86
C ALA A 210 -18.59 -15.00 -24.34
N GLU A 211 -18.72 -14.05 -25.26
CA GLU A 211 -18.64 -14.27 -26.70
C GLU A 211 -17.21 -14.57 -27.16
N ALA A 212 -16.21 -13.88 -26.61
CA ALA A 212 -14.78 -14.15 -26.81
C ALA A 212 -14.36 -15.50 -26.22
N ASN A 213 -14.87 -15.90 -25.05
CA ASN A 213 -14.65 -17.24 -24.50
C ASN A 213 -15.30 -18.32 -25.37
N LYS A 214 -16.49 -18.05 -25.94
CA LYS A 214 -17.16 -18.96 -26.88
C LYS A 214 -16.37 -19.09 -28.19
N LEU A 215 -15.73 -18.01 -28.66
CA LEU A 215 -14.86 -18.00 -29.84
C LEU A 215 -13.49 -18.65 -29.57
N SER A 216 -12.94 -18.47 -28.36
CA SER A 216 -11.70 -19.10 -27.89
C SER A 216 -11.84 -20.61 -27.76
N LEU A 217 -13.03 -21.11 -27.42
CA LEU A 217 -13.34 -22.55 -27.40
C LEU A 217 -13.44 -23.16 -28.81
N LEU A 218 -13.62 -22.34 -29.85
CA LEU A 218 -13.69 -22.76 -31.26
C LEU A 218 -12.33 -22.70 -31.98
N THR A 219 -11.29 -22.14 -31.35
CA THR A 219 -9.95 -21.93 -31.93
C THR A 219 -8.81 -22.53 -31.10
N THR A 220 -9.05 -23.65 -30.41
CA THR A 220 -7.97 -24.40 -29.76
C THR A 220 -7.28 -25.33 -30.75
N GLY A 221 -6.40 -24.77 -31.58
CA GLY A 221 -5.21 -25.48 -32.05
C GLY A 221 -4.05 -25.08 -31.14
N ASN A 222 -3.39 -26.04 -30.49
CA ASN A 222 -2.23 -25.74 -29.65
C ASN A 222 -1.07 -25.26 -30.52
N MET A 223 -0.88 -23.96 -30.63
CA MET A 223 0.37 -23.40 -31.15
C MET A 223 1.40 -23.45 -30.01
N LEU A 224 2.39 -24.34 -30.15
CA LEU A 224 3.50 -24.39 -29.21
C LEU A 224 4.42 -23.21 -29.46
N ASN A 225 4.71 -22.44 -28.41
CA ASN A 225 5.73 -21.40 -28.45
C ASN A 225 7.10 -22.03 -28.75
N GLU A 226 7.94 -21.29 -29.47
CA GLU A 226 9.34 -21.64 -29.68
C GLU A 226 10.04 -21.85 -28.33
N VAL A 227 10.68 -23.01 -28.19
CA VAL A 227 11.42 -23.37 -26.98
C VAL A 227 12.85 -22.85 -27.12
N GLU A 228 13.12 -21.68 -26.56
CA GLU A 228 14.48 -21.17 -26.42
C GLU A 228 15.16 -21.89 -25.23
N ILE A 229 16.05 -22.85 -25.50
CA ILE A 229 16.76 -23.60 -24.47
C ILE A 229 17.85 -22.71 -23.85
N LYS A 230 17.48 -21.95 -22.81
CA LYS A 230 18.42 -21.17 -22.00
C LYS A 230 18.98 -22.01 -20.84
N ALA A 231 20.06 -22.74 -21.12
CA ALA A 231 21.07 -23.22 -20.18
C ALA A 231 20.61 -24.08 -18.96
N ILE A 232 21.61 -24.52 -18.19
CA ILE A 232 21.59 -25.58 -17.17
C ILE A 232 20.44 -25.40 -16.17
N ARG A 233 19.60 -26.44 -16.05
CA ARG A 233 18.51 -26.54 -15.04
C ARG A 233 19.05 -26.17 -13.65
N SER A 234 18.35 -25.29 -12.93
CA SER A 234 18.73 -24.94 -11.56
C SER A 234 18.86 -26.20 -10.69
N GLU A 235 19.75 -26.19 -9.70
CA GLU A 235 19.96 -27.35 -8.82
C GLU A 235 18.67 -27.75 -8.08
N ILE A 236 17.71 -26.83 -7.91
CA ILE A 236 16.38 -27.15 -7.35
C ILE A 236 15.61 -28.11 -8.26
N ILE A 237 15.61 -27.85 -9.57
CA ILE A 237 14.96 -28.71 -10.56
C ILE A 237 15.66 -30.08 -10.60
N GLN A 238 16.97 -30.12 -10.37
CA GLN A 238 17.71 -31.39 -10.37
C GLN A 238 17.47 -32.24 -9.11
N ASN A 239 17.31 -31.61 -7.94
CA ASN A 239 17.39 -32.33 -6.66
C ASN A 239 16.06 -32.45 -5.89
N VAL A 240 15.10 -31.53 -6.06
CA VAL A 240 13.93 -31.44 -5.15
C VAL A 240 12.61 -31.34 -5.91
N GLY A 241 12.58 -30.57 -7.01
CA GLY A 241 11.38 -30.32 -7.81
C GLY A 241 11.62 -30.61 -9.28
N TRP A 242 11.81 -31.88 -9.64
CA TRP A 242 12.02 -32.28 -11.04
C TRP A 242 10.86 -31.91 -11.97
N ASP A 243 9.67 -31.72 -11.40
CA ASP A 243 8.45 -31.25 -12.05
C ASP A 243 8.25 -29.73 -11.96
N ALA A 244 9.17 -29.00 -11.35
CA ALA A 244 9.04 -27.57 -11.10
C ALA A 244 9.49 -26.72 -12.30
N ASN A 245 8.66 -25.76 -12.67
CA ASN A 245 8.94 -24.78 -13.71
C ASN A 245 9.17 -23.39 -13.11
N LEU A 246 10.04 -22.59 -13.72
CA LEU A 246 10.26 -21.21 -13.29
C LEU A 246 9.02 -20.36 -13.59
N VAL A 247 8.46 -19.73 -12.55
CA VAL A 247 7.28 -18.84 -12.70
C VAL A 247 7.68 -17.39 -12.67
N THR A 248 8.59 -17.02 -11.77
CA THR A 248 9.02 -15.63 -11.61
C THR A 248 10.46 -15.59 -11.17
N GLU A 249 11.25 -14.74 -11.81
CA GLU A 249 12.62 -14.46 -11.41
C GLU A 249 12.85 -12.95 -11.39
N LEU A 250 13.46 -12.46 -10.32
CA LEU A 250 14.03 -11.12 -10.29
C LEU A 250 15.54 -11.22 -10.15
N ASP A 251 16.24 -10.62 -11.10
CA ASP A 251 17.68 -10.45 -11.08
C ASP A 251 18.09 -9.19 -10.31
N SER A 252 19.41 -8.96 -10.21
CA SER A 252 19.96 -7.80 -9.49
C SER A 252 19.49 -6.47 -10.09
N THR A 253 19.23 -6.42 -11.41
CA THR A 253 18.80 -5.18 -12.07
C THR A 253 17.35 -4.84 -11.77
N ALA A 254 16.45 -5.83 -11.75
CA ALA A 254 15.06 -5.65 -11.36
C ALA A 254 14.94 -5.33 -9.86
N LEU A 255 15.69 -6.03 -9.00
CA LEU A 255 15.70 -5.80 -7.55
C LEU A 255 16.19 -4.41 -7.16
N GLN A 256 17.09 -3.80 -7.95
CA GLN A 256 17.59 -2.44 -7.72
C GLN A 256 16.51 -1.36 -7.88
N LYS A 257 15.49 -1.61 -8.71
CA LYS A 257 14.37 -0.69 -8.95
C LYS A 257 13.31 -0.74 -7.84
N ILE A 258 13.37 -1.76 -6.99
CA ILE A 258 12.43 -1.95 -5.89
C ILE A 258 12.99 -1.24 -4.64
N PRO A 259 12.18 -0.42 -3.94
CA PRO A 259 12.62 0.20 -2.69
C PRO A 259 13.04 -0.87 -1.66
N ALA A 260 13.81 -0.47 -0.67
CA ALA A 260 14.22 -1.39 0.39
C ALA A 260 13.01 -1.92 1.15
N THR A 261 12.73 -3.22 1.00
CA THR A 261 11.65 -3.90 1.70
C THR A 261 12.13 -5.26 2.21
N THR A 262 11.45 -5.80 3.20
CA THR A 262 11.69 -7.18 3.65
C THR A 262 11.32 -8.16 2.55
N LEU A 263 11.96 -9.33 2.58
CA LEU A 263 11.66 -10.44 1.68
C LEU A 263 10.21 -10.89 1.85
N MET A 264 9.65 -10.85 3.06
CA MET A 264 8.24 -11.11 3.34
C MET A 264 7.32 -10.19 2.51
N LEU A 265 7.58 -8.89 2.52
CA LEU A 265 6.78 -7.92 1.78
C LEU A 265 7.00 -8.06 0.26
N LEU A 266 8.22 -8.40 -0.15
CA LEU A 266 8.55 -8.69 -1.54
C LEU A 266 7.75 -9.91 -2.03
N LEU A 267 7.75 -11.02 -1.29
CA LEU A 267 7.01 -12.25 -1.64
C LEU A 267 5.50 -12.01 -1.73
N LYS A 268 4.93 -11.22 -0.81
CA LYS A 268 3.51 -10.79 -0.90
C LYS A 268 3.18 -10.05 -2.20
N LYS A 269 4.14 -9.31 -2.76
CA LYS A 269 3.97 -8.59 -4.04
C LYS A 269 4.27 -9.47 -5.25
N LEU A 270 5.26 -10.37 -5.16
CA LEU A 270 5.70 -11.20 -6.28
C LEU A 270 4.81 -12.40 -6.54
N ALA A 271 4.24 -12.98 -5.48
CA ALA A 271 3.44 -14.20 -5.58
C ALA A 271 2.00 -13.92 -5.12
N PRO A 272 1.07 -13.65 -6.05
CA PRO A 272 -0.35 -13.53 -5.72
C PRO A 272 -0.84 -14.77 -4.96
N GLY A 273 -1.48 -14.55 -3.81
CA GLY A 273 -1.93 -15.65 -2.94
C GLY A 273 -0.86 -16.17 -1.97
N PHE A 274 0.32 -15.55 -1.89
CA PHE A 274 1.29 -15.81 -0.83
C PHE A 274 0.72 -15.45 0.54
N LYS A 275 0.61 -16.44 1.43
CA LYS A 275 0.06 -16.30 2.77
C LYS A 275 0.59 -17.37 3.72
N VAL A 276 0.33 -17.19 5.01
CA VAL A 276 0.45 -18.26 6.01
C VAL A 276 -0.86 -19.02 6.06
N SER A 277 -0.82 -20.35 6.04
CA SER A 277 -2.00 -21.21 6.06
C SER A 277 -1.69 -22.55 6.73
N ARG A 278 -2.68 -23.14 7.39
CA ARG A 278 -2.66 -24.56 7.81
C ARG A 278 -3.20 -25.49 6.74
N SER A 279 -3.76 -24.93 5.66
CA SER A 279 -4.33 -25.72 4.59
C SER A 279 -3.52 -25.60 3.31
N TRP A 280 -3.04 -26.74 2.84
CA TRP A 280 -2.39 -26.91 1.55
C TRP A 280 -2.63 -28.33 1.00
N SER A 281 -2.46 -28.49 -0.31
CA SER A 281 -2.54 -29.80 -0.94
C SER A 281 -1.28 -30.63 -0.65
N PRO A 282 -1.42 -31.88 -0.19
CA PRO A 282 -0.27 -32.77 0.03
C PRO A 282 0.31 -33.32 -1.29
N ASP A 283 -0.47 -33.31 -2.37
CA ASP A 283 -0.01 -33.75 -3.69
C ASP A 283 -0.82 -33.08 -4.82
N CYS A 284 -0.47 -33.35 -6.07
CA CYS A 284 -1.12 -32.75 -7.24
C CYS A 284 -2.50 -33.31 -7.56
N SER A 285 -2.84 -34.48 -7.01
CA SER A 285 -4.07 -35.20 -7.30
C SER A 285 -5.16 -34.99 -6.25
N LYS A 286 -4.81 -34.39 -5.11
CA LYS A 286 -5.71 -34.15 -3.98
C LYS A 286 -6.07 -32.67 -3.86
N GLY A 287 -7.20 -32.42 -3.21
CA GLY A 287 -7.57 -31.07 -2.77
C GLY A 287 -6.78 -30.64 -1.54
N SER A 288 -6.94 -29.38 -1.16
CA SER A 288 -6.32 -28.83 0.05
C SER A 288 -6.78 -29.61 1.29
N ALA A 289 -5.82 -30.10 2.08
CA ALA A 289 -6.06 -30.74 3.37
C ALA A 289 -5.72 -29.77 4.50
N ASN A 290 -6.24 -29.99 5.70
CA ASN A 290 -5.84 -29.24 6.89
C ASN A 290 -4.70 -29.97 7.59
N HIS A 291 -3.63 -29.25 7.90
CA HIS A 291 -2.42 -29.79 8.52
C HIS A 291 -2.31 -29.28 9.96
N ARG A 292 -1.50 -29.99 10.76
CA ARG A 292 -1.32 -29.66 12.19
C ARG A 292 -0.68 -28.29 12.40
N GLU A 293 0.16 -27.88 11.46
CA GLU A 293 1.07 -26.75 11.58
C GLU A 293 0.80 -25.71 10.50
N GLU A 294 1.24 -24.48 10.76
CA GLU A 294 1.20 -23.40 9.78
C GLU A 294 2.44 -23.41 8.91
N SER A 295 2.27 -23.13 7.62
CA SER A 295 3.38 -22.90 6.72
C SER A 295 3.08 -21.81 5.71
N PHE A 296 4.11 -21.41 4.96
CA PHE A 296 3.97 -20.48 3.85
C PHE A 296 3.41 -21.21 2.64
N VAL A 297 2.35 -20.66 2.05
CA VAL A 297 1.68 -21.21 0.87
C VAL A 297 1.51 -20.12 -0.18
N ILE A 298 1.45 -20.53 -1.45
CA ILE A 298 0.97 -19.69 -2.56
C ILE A 298 -0.35 -20.31 -3.02
N GLY A 299 -1.47 -19.63 -2.76
CA GLY A 299 -2.81 -20.19 -2.97
C GLY A 299 -3.09 -21.34 -2.00
N THR A 300 -3.11 -22.56 -2.53
CA THR A 300 -3.28 -23.82 -1.78
C THR A 300 -2.05 -24.73 -1.87
N SER A 301 -0.94 -24.26 -2.43
CA SER A 301 0.29 -25.04 -2.61
C SER A 301 1.34 -24.60 -1.60
N LEU A 302 1.88 -25.56 -0.86
CA LEU A 302 2.96 -25.34 0.10
C LEU A 302 4.22 -24.81 -0.58
N ILE A 303 4.88 -23.83 0.04
CA ILE A 303 6.28 -23.50 -0.26
C ILE A 303 7.14 -24.50 0.49
N SER A 304 7.49 -25.57 -0.20
CA SER A 304 8.16 -26.73 0.40
C SER A 304 9.63 -26.46 0.64
N SER A 305 10.39 -26.09 -0.40
CA SER A 305 11.83 -25.80 -0.26
C SER A 305 12.11 -24.32 -0.43
N VAL A 306 12.77 -23.75 0.58
CA VAL A 306 13.44 -22.46 0.48
C VAL A 306 14.94 -22.72 0.52
N ARG A 307 15.67 -22.23 -0.48
CA ARG A 307 17.13 -22.29 -0.51
C ARG A 307 17.72 -20.89 -0.51
N VAL A 308 18.68 -20.66 0.37
CA VAL A 308 19.46 -19.42 0.43
C VAL A 308 20.91 -19.78 0.13
N ASP A 309 21.50 -19.16 -0.89
CA ASP A 309 22.86 -19.45 -1.38
C ASP A 309 23.15 -20.95 -1.53
N LYS A 310 22.24 -21.66 -2.20
CA LYS A 310 22.27 -23.11 -2.44
C LYS A 310 22.03 -24.00 -1.21
N ILE A 311 21.78 -23.44 -0.03
CA ILE A 311 21.57 -24.23 1.20
C ILE A 311 20.07 -24.22 1.55
N ASN A 312 19.48 -25.41 1.70
CA ASN A 312 18.08 -25.55 2.09
C ASN A 312 17.90 -25.15 3.57
N THR A 313 16.86 -24.35 3.85
CA THR A 313 16.53 -23.90 5.20
C THR A 313 16.20 -25.03 6.16
N ALA A 314 15.75 -26.20 5.68
CA ALA A 314 15.60 -27.41 6.48
C ALA A 314 16.92 -27.82 7.16
N ILE A 315 18.08 -27.63 6.51
CA ILE A 315 19.39 -27.89 7.12
C ILE A 315 19.63 -26.93 8.28
N ALA A 316 19.29 -25.66 8.10
CA ALA A 316 19.40 -24.66 9.15
C ALA A 316 18.40 -24.89 10.31
N ALA A 317 17.27 -25.55 10.03
CA ALA A 317 16.30 -26.01 11.01
C ALA A 317 16.72 -27.30 11.74
N GLY A 318 17.93 -27.82 11.50
CA GLY A 318 18.47 -28.99 12.18
C GLY A 318 18.15 -30.34 11.51
N TYR A 319 17.49 -30.33 10.35
CA TYR A 319 17.28 -31.55 9.58
C TYR A 319 18.55 -31.96 8.82
N GLY A 320 18.82 -33.26 8.76
CA GLY A 320 19.93 -33.80 8.00
C GLY A 320 19.79 -33.59 6.48
N MET A 321 20.89 -33.69 5.74
CA MET A 321 20.92 -33.54 4.28
C MET A 321 19.97 -34.50 3.53
N SER A 322 19.68 -35.67 4.08
CA SER A 322 18.74 -36.63 3.49
C SER A 322 17.31 -36.09 3.45
N ILE A 323 16.89 -35.40 4.51
CA ILE A 323 15.55 -34.81 4.63
C ILE A 323 15.50 -33.48 3.86
N ALA A 324 16.59 -32.72 3.81
CA ALA A 324 16.66 -31.44 3.12
C ALA A 324 16.42 -31.51 1.58
N ASN A 325 16.39 -32.70 1.00
CA ASN A 325 16.01 -32.91 -0.41
C ASN A 325 14.62 -33.54 -0.58
N ALA A 326 13.84 -33.67 0.49
CA ALA A 326 12.47 -34.16 0.42
C ALA A 326 11.60 -33.20 -0.40
N ARG A 327 10.65 -33.78 -1.14
CA ARG A 327 9.75 -33.02 -2.03
C ARG A 327 8.74 -32.18 -1.25
N GLU A 328 8.26 -32.70 -0.12
CA GLU A 328 7.43 -32.00 0.85
C GLU A 328 8.25 -31.74 2.12
N LEU A 329 8.47 -30.47 2.41
CA LEU A 329 9.16 -30.00 3.59
C LEU A 329 8.24 -29.04 4.32
N SER A 330 7.67 -29.54 5.40
CA SER A 330 6.84 -28.80 6.35
C SER A 330 7.27 -29.22 7.77
N GLY A 331 7.08 -28.33 8.73
CA GLY A 331 7.55 -28.51 10.10
C GLY A 331 7.61 -27.18 10.83
N PRO A 332 7.46 -27.15 12.17
CA PRO A 332 7.46 -25.91 12.92
C PRO A 332 8.83 -25.24 12.87
N GLU A 333 9.93 -26.00 12.94
CA GLU A 333 11.29 -25.45 12.86
C GLU A 333 11.60 -24.89 11.46
N ILE A 334 11.10 -25.55 10.40
CA ILE A 334 11.25 -25.07 9.02
C ILE A 334 10.47 -23.77 8.83
N TYR A 335 9.24 -23.72 9.34
CA TYR A 335 8.42 -22.50 9.33
C TYR A 335 9.12 -21.36 10.08
N GLU A 336 9.63 -21.60 11.28
CA GLU A 336 10.31 -20.59 12.09
C GLU A 336 11.56 -20.03 11.39
N ILE A 337 12.39 -20.91 10.82
CA ILE A 337 13.58 -20.48 10.06
C ILE A 337 13.17 -19.70 8.80
N ASN A 338 12.17 -20.16 8.06
CA ASN A 338 11.67 -19.45 6.88
C ASN A 338 11.08 -18.08 7.27
N ALA A 339 10.31 -18.01 8.36
CA ALA A 339 9.74 -16.77 8.88
C ALA A 339 10.84 -15.81 9.32
N PHE A 340 11.87 -16.30 10.00
CA PHE A 340 13.04 -15.53 10.39
C PHE A 340 13.76 -14.95 9.16
N ILE A 341 14.02 -15.78 8.14
CA ILE A 341 14.68 -15.36 6.90
C ILE A 341 13.83 -14.35 6.13
N PHE A 342 12.53 -14.60 5.98
CA PHE A 342 11.63 -13.72 5.24
C PHE A 342 11.46 -12.36 5.93
N ASN A 343 11.50 -12.31 7.26
CA ASN A 343 11.44 -11.06 8.01
C ASN A 343 12.79 -10.32 8.10
N THR A 344 13.91 -11.03 7.97
CA THR A 344 15.24 -10.45 8.17
C THR A 344 15.93 -10.06 6.86
N LEU A 345 15.83 -10.87 5.80
CA LEU A 345 16.42 -10.52 4.51
C LEU A 345 15.67 -9.35 3.89
N THR A 346 16.42 -8.41 3.34
CA THR A 346 15.88 -7.28 2.59
C THR A 346 16.25 -7.38 1.11
N THR A 347 15.58 -6.61 0.25
CA THR A 347 15.96 -6.45 -1.16
C THR A 347 17.43 -5.99 -1.35
N ARG A 348 18.07 -5.41 -0.32
CA ARG A 348 19.50 -5.04 -0.31
C ARG A 348 20.43 -6.21 -0.08
N ASP A 349 19.94 -7.29 0.51
CA ASP A 349 20.75 -8.49 0.76
C ASP A 349 20.66 -9.45 -0.43
N ILE A 350 19.57 -9.39 -1.20
CA ILE A 350 19.26 -10.34 -2.28
C ILE A 350 19.82 -9.85 -3.62
N THR A 351 20.55 -10.71 -4.32
CA THR A 351 21.03 -10.48 -5.69
C THR A 351 20.13 -11.10 -6.74
N ASN A 352 19.45 -12.19 -6.40
CA ASN A 352 18.52 -12.88 -7.27
C ASN A 352 17.51 -13.68 -6.43
N ILE A 353 16.26 -13.67 -6.87
CA ILE A 353 15.19 -14.49 -6.29
C ILE A 353 14.40 -15.14 -7.41
N ALA A 354 14.20 -16.45 -7.31
CA ALA A 354 13.43 -17.24 -8.26
C ALA A 354 12.37 -18.06 -7.53
N ILE A 355 11.15 -18.04 -8.06
CA ILE A 355 10.01 -18.83 -7.59
C ILE A 355 9.71 -19.87 -8.67
N TYR A 356 9.74 -21.13 -8.25
CA TYR A 356 9.40 -22.28 -9.08
C TYR A 356 8.08 -22.87 -8.61
N GLN A 357 7.27 -23.34 -9.55
CA GLN A 357 6.02 -24.03 -9.30
C GLN A 357 6.12 -25.45 -9.85
N GLY A 358 6.06 -26.42 -8.95
CA GLY A 358 5.79 -27.81 -9.28
C GLY A 358 4.29 -28.10 -9.25
N CYS A 359 3.97 -29.37 -9.45
CA CYS A 359 2.58 -29.81 -9.56
C CYS A 359 1.83 -29.73 -8.21
N ALA A 360 2.53 -29.99 -7.09
CA ALA A 360 1.98 -29.91 -5.73
C ALA A 360 2.48 -28.69 -4.94
N PHE A 361 3.75 -28.31 -5.15
CA PHE A 361 4.48 -27.41 -4.27
C PHE A 361 5.19 -26.29 -5.02
N HIS A 362 5.47 -25.21 -4.31
CA HIS A 362 6.35 -24.14 -4.75
C HIS A 362 7.73 -24.26 -4.11
N TYR A 363 8.73 -23.74 -4.79
CA TYR A 363 10.12 -23.71 -4.34
C TYR A 363 10.69 -22.31 -4.56
N ILE A 364 11.50 -21.84 -3.62
CA ILE A 364 12.10 -20.50 -3.69
C ILE A 364 13.62 -20.63 -3.63
N GLU A 365 14.30 -20.06 -4.63
CA GLU A 365 15.75 -19.88 -4.63
C GLU A 365 16.08 -18.42 -4.35
N ILE A 366 16.97 -18.19 -3.40
CA ILE A 366 17.44 -16.85 -3.01
C ILE A 366 18.97 -16.88 -3.08
N LYS A 367 19.55 -15.97 -3.85
CA LYS A 367 20.98 -15.67 -3.81
C LYS A 367 21.17 -14.35 -3.10
N THR A 368 22.07 -14.32 -2.12
CA THR A 368 22.39 -13.15 -1.33
C THR A 368 23.75 -12.59 -1.72
N ARG A 369 23.97 -11.31 -1.43
CA ARG A 369 25.29 -10.66 -1.55
C ARG A 369 26.30 -11.22 -0.56
N SER A 370 25.84 -11.85 0.53
CA SER A 370 26.70 -12.42 1.55
C SER A 370 27.31 -13.76 1.15
N GLY A 371 26.59 -14.56 0.35
CA GLY A 371 26.97 -15.92 0.00
C GLY A 371 27.03 -16.89 1.19
N LYS A 372 26.45 -16.53 2.35
CA LYS A 372 26.54 -17.30 3.60
C LYS A 372 25.33 -18.18 3.88
N GLY A 373 24.37 -18.23 2.96
CA GLY A 373 23.20 -19.08 3.06
C GLY A 373 22.21 -18.62 4.13
N PRO A 374 21.45 -19.57 4.73
CA PRO A 374 20.43 -19.28 5.75
C PRO A 374 20.99 -18.60 7.00
N TRP A 375 22.30 -18.72 7.24
CA TRP A 375 22.99 -18.05 8.34
C TRP A 375 23.29 -16.61 7.92
N LEU A 376 22.33 -15.73 8.19
CA LEU A 376 22.28 -14.32 7.81
C LEU A 376 23.51 -13.53 8.28
N GLY A 377 24.60 -13.60 7.52
CA GLY A 377 25.80 -12.81 7.75
C GLY A 377 25.76 -11.56 6.89
N LYS A 378 25.63 -10.38 7.51
CA LYS A 378 25.74 -9.11 6.78
C LYS A 378 27.07 -9.01 6.02
N THR A 379 27.05 -8.42 4.84
CA THR A 379 28.25 -8.13 4.06
C THR A 379 29.14 -7.18 4.88
N THR A 380 30.41 -7.55 5.05
CA THR A 380 31.34 -6.76 5.86
C THR A 380 32.01 -5.71 4.99
N GLY A 381 32.20 -4.51 5.52
CA GLY A 381 32.96 -3.47 4.84
C GLY A 381 32.18 -2.60 3.85
N MET A 382 30.96 -3.01 3.47
CA MET A 382 30.12 -2.26 2.54
C MET A 382 28.64 -2.56 2.77
N ALA A 383 27.79 -1.55 2.64
CA ALA A 383 26.33 -1.69 2.66
C ALA A 383 25.72 -0.78 1.60
N VAL A 384 24.58 -1.19 1.04
CA VAL A 384 23.83 -0.40 0.06
C VAL A 384 22.52 0.04 0.70
N TYR A 385 22.31 1.35 0.84
CA TYR A 385 21.10 1.96 1.37
C TYR A 385 20.21 2.46 0.23
N ARG A 386 18.91 2.17 0.31
CA ARG A 386 17.89 2.66 -0.63
C ARG A 386 16.71 3.15 0.22
N PRO A 387 16.65 4.43 0.57
CA PRO A 387 15.51 4.96 1.31
C PRO A 387 14.23 4.84 0.46
N ALA A 388 13.07 4.89 1.13
CA ALA A 388 11.82 5.05 0.43
C ALA A 388 11.86 6.34 -0.40
N PRO A 389 11.33 6.35 -1.63
CA PRO A 389 11.26 7.57 -2.42
C PRO A 389 10.45 8.61 -1.64
N LEU A 390 10.94 9.85 -1.64
CA LEU A 390 10.20 10.96 -1.03
C LEU A 390 8.97 11.24 -1.87
N TYR A 391 7.80 11.08 -1.27
CA TYR A 391 6.56 11.50 -1.87
C TYR A 391 6.27 12.94 -1.43
N PHE A 392 6.55 13.89 -2.31
CA PHE A 392 6.01 15.24 -2.15
C PHE A 392 4.52 15.15 -2.50
N GLY A 393 3.68 15.00 -1.48
CA GLY A 393 2.24 15.11 -1.67
C GLY A 393 1.93 16.43 -2.36
N THR A 394 1.12 16.41 -3.40
CA THR A 394 0.58 17.66 -3.95
C THR A 394 -0.22 18.33 -2.82
N PRO A 395 0.07 19.60 -2.47
CA PRO A 395 -0.58 20.27 -1.34
C PRO A 395 -2.09 20.48 -1.53
N GLU A 396 -2.61 20.17 -2.71
CA GLU A 396 -4.03 20.23 -3.03
C GLU A 396 -4.62 18.83 -3.01
N TYR A 397 -5.40 18.52 -1.97
CA TYR A 397 -6.40 17.47 -2.05
C TYR A 397 -7.41 17.88 -3.14
N LYS A 398 -7.21 17.39 -4.36
CA LYS A 398 -8.20 17.41 -5.43
C LYS A 398 -8.80 16.01 -5.51
N PRO A 399 -10.07 15.79 -5.10
CA PRO A 399 -10.71 14.50 -5.33
C PRO A 399 -10.59 14.13 -6.81
N LYS A 400 -10.11 12.90 -7.08
CA LYS A 400 -9.94 12.37 -8.45
C LYS A 400 -11.27 12.01 -9.13
N TYR A 401 -12.36 12.03 -8.38
CA TYR A 401 -13.69 11.96 -8.95
C TYR A 401 -14.13 13.39 -9.24
N TYR A 402 -14.27 13.69 -10.53
CA TYR A 402 -15.24 14.72 -10.90
C TYR A 402 -16.59 14.08 -10.66
N PRO A 403 -17.46 14.59 -9.78
CA PRO A 403 -18.87 14.27 -9.93
C PRO A 403 -19.22 14.60 -11.38
N SER A 404 -19.93 13.71 -12.05
CA SER A 404 -20.65 14.08 -13.27
C SER A 404 -21.30 15.42 -12.96
N VAL A 405 -20.87 16.47 -13.65
CA VAL A 405 -21.46 17.80 -13.52
C VAL A 405 -22.96 17.55 -13.55
N SER A 406 -23.65 17.85 -12.44
CA SER A 406 -25.09 17.98 -12.53
C SER A 406 -25.27 19.04 -13.59
N ASP A 407 -25.69 18.63 -14.80
CA ASP A 407 -26.30 19.55 -15.72
C ASP A 407 -27.28 20.37 -14.87
N GLY A 408 -27.18 21.69 -14.96
CA GLY A 408 -27.90 22.60 -14.08
C GLY A 408 -29.38 22.23 -13.97
N ASP A 409 -30.05 22.67 -12.91
CA ASP A 409 -31.44 22.34 -12.55
C ASP A 409 -32.31 21.92 -13.75
N THR A 410 -32.46 20.61 -13.94
CA THR A 410 -33.18 20.03 -15.09
C THR A 410 -34.69 19.99 -14.87
N ARG A 411 -35.18 20.49 -13.71
CA ARG A 411 -36.60 20.56 -13.43
C ARG A 411 -37.29 21.41 -14.49
N SER A 412 -38.28 20.81 -15.15
CA SER A 412 -39.11 21.53 -16.11
C SER A 412 -40.01 22.50 -15.34
N LEU A 413 -39.66 23.78 -15.37
CA LEU A 413 -40.45 24.85 -14.80
C LEU A 413 -41.73 25.04 -15.64
N ILE A 414 -42.86 24.58 -15.11
CA ILE A 414 -44.18 24.75 -15.74
C ILE A 414 -44.63 26.20 -15.59
N TYR A 415 -44.44 26.77 -14.41
CA TYR A 415 -44.87 28.12 -14.09
C TYR A 415 -43.95 28.72 -13.02
N TRP A 416 -43.61 29.99 -13.18
CA TRP A 416 -42.91 30.77 -12.17
C TRP A 416 -43.52 32.15 -12.03
N ASN A 417 -43.73 32.55 -10.80
CA ASN A 417 -44.04 33.92 -10.45
C ASN A 417 -43.17 34.31 -9.25
N ALA A 418 -42.23 35.23 -9.49
CA ALA A 418 -41.32 35.72 -8.45
C ALA A 418 -42.04 36.57 -7.39
N ASN A 419 -43.20 37.15 -7.72
CA ASN A 419 -43.84 38.17 -6.91
C ASN A 419 -45.36 37.99 -6.86
N ILE A 420 -45.79 37.10 -5.97
CA ILE A 420 -47.20 36.95 -5.58
C ILE A 420 -47.37 37.74 -4.29
N THR A 421 -48.18 38.79 -4.33
CA THR A 421 -48.50 39.60 -3.15
C THR A 421 -49.92 39.32 -2.71
N THR A 422 -50.12 39.11 -1.41
CA THR A 422 -51.46 39.01 -0.85
C THR A 422 -51.95 40.37 -0.40
N GLN A 423 -53.24 40.63 -0.59
CA GLN A 423 -53.90 41.83 -0.08
C GLN A 423 -54.03 41.78 1.45
N GLU A 424 -54.47 42.89 2.07
CA GLU A 424 -54.68 42.96 3.52
C GLU A 424 -55.71 41.94 4.03
N ASP A 425 -56.62 41.47 3.17
CA ASP A 425 -57.57 40.39 3.48
C ASP A 425 -56.94 38.98 3.41
N GLY A 426 -55.64 38.90 3.11
CA GLY A 426 -54.85 37.68 3.04
C GLY A 426 -55.05 36.86 1.76
N LYS A 427 -55.74 37.36 0.73
CA LYS A 427 -55.92 36.67 -0.55
C LYS A 427 -54.85 37.08 -1.57
N ALA A 428 -54.41 36.11 -2.38
CA ALA A 428 -53.44 36.25 -3.46
C ALA A 428 -54.12 36.53 -4.80
#